data_AF-X1UVT9-F1
#
_entry.id   AF-X1UVT9-F1
#
_cell.length_a   1.000
_cell.length_b   1.000
_cell.length_c   1.000
_cell.angle_alpha   90.00
_cell.angle_beta   90.00
_cell.angle_gamma   90.00
#
_symmetry.space_group_name_H-M   'P 1'
#
loop_
_entity.id
_entity.type
_entity.pdbx_description
1 polymer ?
#
loop_
_entity_poly.entity_id
_entity_poly.type
_entity_poly.pdbx_seq_one_letter_code
_entity_poly.pdbx_strand_id
1 'polypeptide(L)'
;CSPEIESTFSLWMLDSKRFGKWTGYEGPQTVLNSDILPPEVMLCVHGEPGVFNFAQVRRIAQTGRRVGVWAWYLASNEIYPSMYVCTGQSASHFGDLPVEAHETATWHSVDSNNHGLNLQNLFLAGQLMQDPTADVSQAIEEFITGALGAENVNPVREVLETIEAVRPLWPEKYGDDAIDLDRTRRAHELMKRVTVREGFEPSFPMVFSPCELAAELAAQTKVMVSFAEFCAAAGKLEQAPKNRR
;
A
#
# COMPACT_ATOMS: atom_id res chain seq x y z
N CYS A 1 33.15 -12.27 -12.35
CA CYS A 1 31.93 -13.05 -12.52
C CYS A 1 30.82 -12.10 -12.94
N SER A 2 30.19 -12.29 -14.10
CA SER A 2 28.90 -11.63 -14.34
C SER A 2 27.88 -12.26 -13.38
N PRO A 3 27.04 -11.47 -12.71
CA PRO A 3 25.93 -12.05 -11.97
C PRO A 3 25.03 -12.82 -12.96
N GLU A 4 24.51 -13.97 -12.53
CA GLU A 4 23.41 -14.63 -13.23
C GLU A 4 22.20 -13.69 -13.13
N ILE A 5 21.81 -13.07 -14.24
CA ILE A 5 20.67 -12.13 -14.28
C ILE A 5 19.42 -12.93 -14.65
N GLU A 6 18.50 -13.03 -13.70
CA GLU A 6 17.16 -13.56 -13.96
C GLU A 6 16.22 -12.42 -14.40
N SER A 7 15.25 -12.72 -15.26
CA SER A 7 14.27 -11.75 -15.76
C SER A 7 12.86 -12.25 -15.58
N THR A 8 11.95 -11.35 -15.22
CA THR A 8 10.51 -11.64 -15.13
C THR A 8 9.73 -10.69 -16.04
N PHE A 9 8.79 -11.23 -16.81
CA PHE A 9 7.90 -10.48 -17.68
C PHE A 9 6.52 -10.27 -17.01
N SER A 10 6.06 -9.02 -16.93
CA SER A 10 4.78 -8.68 -16.29
C SER A 10 3.59 -8.85 -17.23
N LEU A 11 2.60 -9.60 -16.76
CA LEU A 11 1.35 -9.86 -17.48
C LEU A 11 0.27 -8.79 -17.21
N TRP A 12 0.52 -7.82 -16.31
CA TRP A 12 -0.47 -6.81 -15.90
C TRP A 12 -1.14 -6.08 -17.07
N MET A 13 -0.36 -5.66 -18.07
CA MET A 13 -0.91 -4.97 -19.24
C MET A 13 -1.86 -5.85 -20.05
N LEU A 14 -1.63 -7.17 -20.10
CA LEU A 14 -2.48 -8.13 -20.82
C LEU A 14 -3.74 -8.49 -20.03
N ASP A 15 -3.66 -8.47 -18.71
CA ASP A 15 -4.80 -8.74 -17.81
C ASP A 15 -5.71 -7.52 -17.60
N SER A 16 -5.21 -6.32 -17.88
CA SER A 16 -5.98 -5.10 -17.73
C SER A 16 -7.06 -4.96 -18.79
N LYS A 17 -8.35 -4.96 -18.42
CA LYS A 17 -9.44 -4.59 -19.34
C LYS A 17 -9.32 -3.17 -19.89
N ARG A 18 -8.66 -2.28 -19.13
CA ARG A 18 -8.47 -0.86 -19.49
C ARG A 18 -7.27 -0.65 -20.40
N PHE A 19 -6.17 -1.35 -20.12
CA PHE A 19 -4.88 -1.16 -20.78
C PHE A 19 -4.44 -2.33 -21.67
N GLY A 20 -5.28 -3.37 -21.80
CA GLY A 20 -5.17 -4.62 -22.59
C GLY A 20 -4.79 -4.44 -24.05
N LYS A 21 -3.62 -3.88 -24.29
CA LYS A 21 -3.22 -3.29 -25.57
C LYS A 21 -1.84 -3.79 -25.96
N TRP A 22 -1.76 -5.09 -26.19
CA TRP A 22 -0.63 -5.67 -26.92
C TRP A 22 -1.19 -6.24 -28.21
N THR A 23 -0.92 -5.57 -29.33
CA THR A 23 -1.44 -5.96 -30.64
C THR A 23 -1.04 -7.42 -30.93
N GLY A 24 -2.03 -8.27 -31.18
CA GLY A 24 -1.83 -9.70 -31.45
C GLY A 24 -1.82 -10.61 -30.21
N TYR A 25 -2.01 -10.06 -29.00
CA TYR A 25 -2.05 -10.83 -27.75
C TYR A 25 -3.35 -10.58 -26.99
N GLU A 26 -4.14 -11.64 -26.81
CA GLU A 26 -5.44 -11.63 -26.14
C GLU A 26 -5.31 -12.28 -24.76
N GLY A 27 -4.77 -11.50 -23.82
CA GLY A 27 -4.55 -11.94 -22.45
C GLY A 27 -3.33 -12.87 -22.27
N PRO A 28 -3.04 -13.27 -21.02
CA PRO A 28 -1.79 -13.95 -20.66
C PRO A 28 -1.53 -15.26 -21.38
N GLN A 29 -2.59 -15.99 -21.74
CA GLN A 29 -2.45 -17.30 -22.36
C GLN A 29 -1.81 -17.21 -23.76
N THR A 30 -1.99 -16.09 -24.44
CA THR A 30 -1.37 -15.90 -25.76
C THR A 30 0.15 -15.76 -25.67
N VAL A 31 0.69 -15.22 -24.57
CA VAL A 31 2.13 -15.20 -24.30
C VAL A 31 2.65 -16.59 -23.91
N LEU A 32 1.89 -17.32 -23.08
CA LEU A 32 2.24 -18.68 -22.66
C LEU A 32 2.34 -19.65 -23.84
N ASN A 33 1.54 -19.44 -24.89
CA ASN A 33 1.42 -20.35 -26.03
C ASN A 33 2.22 -19.92 -27.28
N SER A 34 2.78 -18.71 -27.33
CA SER A 34 3.38 -18.16 -28.55
C SER A 34 4.88 -18.45 -28.72
N ASP A 35 5.52 -19.06 -27.72
CA ASP A 35 6.97 -19.28 -27.65
C ASP A 35 7.81 -17.99 -27.84
N ILE A 36 7.21 -16.80 -27.70
CA ILE A 36 7.92 -15.52 -27.89
C ILE A 36 8.90 -15.21 -26.76
N LEU A 37 8.63 -15.74 -25.56
CA LEU A 37 9.52 -15.62 -24.42
C LEU A 37 10.29 -16.93 -24.21
N PRO A 38 11.63 -16.88 -24.09
CA PRO A 38 12.42 -18.05 -23.74
C PRO A 38 11.93 -18.73 -22.45
N PRO A 39 12.00 -20.07 -22.30
CA PRO A 39 11.50 -20.80 -21.13
C PRO A 39 12.02 -20.31 -19.77
N GLU A 40 13.24 -19.78 -19.75
CA GLU A 40 13.93 -19.23 -18.57
C GLU A 40 13.38 -17.87 -18.11
N VAL A 41 12.67 -17.14 -18.97
CA VAL A 41 12.02 -15.89 -18.58
C VAL A 41 10.80 -16.24 -17.73
N MET A 42 10.82 -15.80 -16.47
CA MET A 42 9.70 -15.96 -15.55
C MET A 42 8.54 -15.07 -16.00
N LEU A 43 7.33 -15.40 -15.57
CA LEU A 43 6.18 -14.53 -15.75
C LEU A 43 5.68 -14.05 -14.39
N CYS A 44 5.19 -12.82 -14.27
CA CYS A 44 4.48 -12.39 -13.08
C CYS A 44 3.05 -11.96 -13.36
N VAL A 45 2.18 -12.33 -12.44
CA VAL A 45 0.77 -11.91 -12.44
C VAL A 45 0.59 -10.65 -11.62
N HIS A 46 -0.48 -9.92 -11.90
CA HIS A 46 -0.88 -8.77 -11.11
C HIS A 46 -1.43 -9.21 -9.74
N GLY A 47 -0.89 -8.63 -8.68
CA GLY A 47 -1.21 -8.96 -7.29
C GLY A 47 -2.03 -7.90 -6.56
N GLU A 48 -2.69 -6.98 -7.27
CA GLU A 48 -3.54 -5.98 -6.62
C GLU A 48 -4.76 -6.65 -5.92
N PRO A 49 -5.12 -6.18 -4.71
CA PRO A 49 -6.28 -6.69 -3.98
C PRO A 49 -7.57 -6.62 -4.81
N GLY A 50 -8.31 -7.73 -4.83
CA GLY A 50 -9.53 -7.88 -5.63
C GLY A 50 -9.30 -8.18 -7.12
N VAL A 51 -8.05 -8.18 -7.59
CA VAL A 51 -7.68 -8.54 -8.98
C VAL A 51 -6.85 -9.82 -9.05
N PHE A 52 -6.09 -10.14 -7.99
CA PHE A 52 -5.23 -11.33 -7.93
C PHE A 52 -5.98 -12.62 -8.33
N ASN A 53 -5.38 -13.37 -9.26
CA ASN A 53 -5.95 -14.60 -9.81
C ASN A 53 -5.00 -15.78 -9.63
N PHE A 54 -5.21 -16.57 -8.57
CA PHE A 54 -4.37 -17.72 -8.29
C PHE A 54 -4.44 -18.84 -9.36
N ALA A 55 -5.58 -18.97 -10.07
CA ALA A 55 -5.69 -19.96 -11.14
C ALA A 55 -4.70 -19.69 -12.29
N GLN A 56 -4.41 -18.41 -12.55
CA GLN A 56 -3.40 -18.00 -13.52
C GLN A 56 -1.98 -18.35 -13.06
N VAL A 57 -1.67 -18.16 -11.77
CA VAL A 57 -0.39 -18.58 -11.16
C VAL A 57 -0.18 -20.08 -11.36
N ARG A 58 -1.17 -20.90 -11.02
CA ARG A 58 -1.12 -22.36 -11.23
C ARG A 58 -0.91 -22.73 -12.69
N ARG A 59 -1.61 -22.05 -13.60
CA ARG A 59 -1.50 -22.33 -15.04
C ARG A 59 -0.10 -22.04 -15.58
N ILE A 60 0.53 -20.95 -15.14
CA ILE A 60 1.92 -20.64 -15.51
C ILE A 60 2.86 -21.71 -14.95
N ALA A 61 2.72 -22.06 -13.67
CA ALA A 61 3.55 -23.08 -13.03
C ALA A 61 3.45 -24.45 -13.73
N GLN A 62 2.26 -24.83 -14.20
CA GLN A 62 2.02 -26.07 -14.95
C GLN A 62 2.76 -26.16 -16.29
N THR A 63 3.21 -25.04 -16.86
CA THR A 63 4.05 -25.06 -18.06
C THR A 63 5.53 -25.28 -17.75
N GLY A 64 5.89 -25.53 -16.48
CA GLY A 64 7.27 -25.63 -16.02
C GLY A 64 7.99 -24.28 -15.86
N ARG A 65 7.26 -23.17 -16.00
CA ARG A 65 7.82 -21.82 -15.80
C ARG A 65 7.73 -21.40 -14.34
N ARG A 66 8.74 -20.66 -13.89
CA ARG A 66 8.69 -19.93 -12.62
C ARG A 66 7.73 -18.74 -12.73
N VAL A 67 7.02 -18.47 -11.64
CA VAL A 67 5.97 -17.44 -11.60
C VAL A 67 6.14 -16.52 -10.40
N GLY A 68 5.99 -15.22 -10.63
CA GLY A 68 6.00 -14.19 -9.60
C GLY A 68 4.64 -13.54 -9.38
N VAL A 69 4.49 -12.83 -8.27
CA VAL A 69 3.32 -12.01 -7.97
C VAL A 69 3.77 -10.57 -7.73
N TRP A 70 3.32 -9.67 -8.60
CA TRP A 70 3.62 -8.25 -8.50
C TRP A 70 2.46 -7.50 -7.81
N ALA A 71 2.53 -7.29 -6.49
CA ALA A 71 1.43 -6.68 -5.73
C ALA A 71 1.51 -5.15 -5.70
N TRP A 72 1.09 -4.56 -6.81
CA TRP A 72 0.93 -3.12 -6.92
C TRP A 72 -0.23 -2.61 -6.06
N TYR A 73 -0.15 -1.34 -5.63
CA TYR A 73 -1.11 -0.67 -4.75
C TYR A 73 -1.32 -1.27 -3.35
N LEU A 74 -0.50 -2.24 -2.94
CA LEU A 74 -0.63 -2.87 -1.62
C LEU A 74 0.03 -2.09 -0.48
N ALA A 75 1.06 -1.29 -0.77
CA ALA A 75 1.71 -0.44 0.23
C ALA A 75 1.73 1.05 -0.13
N SER A 76 1.37 1.44 -1.35
CA SER A 76 1.38 2.84 -1.80
C SER A 76 0.26 3.11 -2.79
N ASN A 77 -0.03 4.39 -3.03
CA ASN A 77 -0.83 4.82 -4.16
C ASN A 77 0.03 5.73 -5.04
N GLU A 78 0.44 5.22 -6.20
CA GLU A 78 1.31 5.87 -7.19
C GLU A 78 0.94 7.33 -7.49
N ILE A 79 -0.35 7.66 -7.45
CA ILE A 79 -0.87 8.91 -7.99
C ILE A 79 -0.64 10.09 -7.03
N TYR A 80 -0.43 9.83 -5.73
CA TYR A 80 -0.44 10.88 -4.73
C TYR A 80 0.78 10.81 -3.80
N PRO A 81 1.65 11.84 -3.81
CA PRO A 81 2.78 11.93 -2.91
C PRO A 81 2.28 12.28 -1.50
N SER A 82 1.83 11.25 -0.78
CA SER A 82 1.35 11.34 0.58
C SER A 82 1.68 10.07 1.35
N MET A 83 1.69 10.18 2.68
CA MET A 83 1.74 9.03 3.55
C MET A 83 0.43 8.23 3.37
N TYR A 84 0.56 7.09 2.71
CA TYR A 84 -0.54 6.15 2.50
C TYR A 84 -0.51 5.11 3.61
N VAL A 85 -1.66 4.80 4.22
CA VAL A 85 -1.80 3.72 5.21
C VAL A 85 -2.94 2.80 4.75
N CYS A 86 -2.68 1.50 4.75
CA CYS A 86 -3.60 0.50 4.18
C CYS A 86 -3.50 -0.84 4.90
N THR A 87 -3.51 -0.80 6.23
CA THR A 87 -3.31 -1.99 7.07
C THR A 87 -4.39 -3.04 6.83
N GLY A 88 -5.66 -2.63 6.71
CA GLY A 88 -6.77 -3.56 6.47
C GLY A 88 -6.72 -4.20 5.07
N GLN A 89 -6.28 -3.44 4.08
CA GLN A 89 -6.11 -3.94 2.71
C GLN A 89 -4.99 -4.99 2.63
N SER A 90 -3.85 -4.73 3.29
CA SER A 90 -2.76 -5.71 3.41
C SER A 90 -3.21 -6.99 4.13
N ALA A 91 -3.94 -6.84 5.24
CA ALA A 91 -4.47 -7.96 6.02
C ALA A 91 -5.36 -8.87 5.17
N SER A 92 -6.35 -8.30 4.48
CA SER A 92 -7.24 -9.06 3.59
C SER A 92 -6.45 -9.69 2.46
N HIS A 93 -5.58 -8.95 1.79
CA HIS A 93 -4.81 -9.48 0.67
C HIS A 93 -4.03 -10.74 1.04
N PHE A 94 -3.20 -10.68 2.09
CA PHE A 94 -2.38 -11.83 2.48
C PHE A 94 -3.18 -12.93 3.15
N GLY A 95 -4.19 -12.59 3.96
CA GLY A 95 -5.07 -13.58 4.61
C GLY A 95 -5.96 -14.35 3.64
N ASP A 96 -6.31 -13.75 2.50
CA ASP A 96 -7.13 -14.38 1.45
C ASP A 96 -6.30 -15.20 0.45
N LEU A 97 -4.96 -15.15 0.52
CA LEU A 97 -4.12 -15.98 -0.34
C LEU A 97 -4.28 -17.46 0.03
N PRO A 98 -4.51 -18.36 -0.95
CA PRO A 98 -4.48 -19.77 -0.67
C PRO A 98 -3.07 -20.19 -0.25
N VAL A 99 -2.95 -21.12 0.70
CA VAL A 99 -1.65 -21.64 1.18
C VAL A 99 -0.76 -22.11 0.01
N GLU A 100 -1.36 -22.74 -1.01
CA GLU A 100 -0.67 -23.16 -2.24
C GLU A 100 0.03 -22.01 -2.98
N ALA A 101 -0.41 -20.75 -2.81
CA ALA A 101 0.24 -19.60 -3.42
C ALA A 101 1.67 -19.38 -2.90
N HIS A 102 1.92 -19.67 -1.62
CA HIS A 102 3.24 -19.58 -1.02
C HIS A 102 4.22 -20.61 -1.60
N GLU A 103 3.72 -21.79 -1.96
CA GLU A 103 4.53 -22.87 -2.53
C GLU A 103 4.74 -22.72 -4.04
N THR A 104 3.78 -22.11 -4.73
CA THR A 104 3.79 -22.01 -6.20
C THR A 104 4.54 -20.78 -6.68
N ALA A 105 4.39 -19.63 -6.01
CA ALA A 105 5.04 -18.40 -6.42
C ALA A 105 6.53 -18.42 -6.03
N THR A 106 7.38 -18.14 -7.00
CA THR A 106 8.84 -17.99 -6.80
C THR A 106 9.17 -16.72 -6.02
N TRP A 107 8.40 -15.66 -6.24
CA TRP A 107 8.57 -14.38 -5.55
C TRP A 107 7.24 -13.66 -5.44
N HIS A 108 7.11 -12.83 -4.42
CA HIS A 108 6.01 -11.90 -4.23
C HIS A 108 6.61 -10.54 -3.85
N SER A 109 6.19 -9.49 -4.53
CA SER A 109 6.69 -8.14 -4.25
C SER A 109 5.57 -7.22 -3.79
N VAL A 110 5.94 -6.28 -2.93
CA VAL A 110 5.10 -5.16 -2.52
C VAL A 110 5.87 -3.88 -2.78
N ASP A 111 5.26 -3.01 -3.57
CA ASP A 111 5.97 -1.87 -4.12
C ASP A 111 5.82 -0.61 -3.28
N SER A 112 6.92 0.13 -3.17
CA SER A 112 6.97 1.47 -2.62
C SER A 112 7.23 2.49 -3.73
N ASN A 113 6.17 3.18 -4.15
CA ASN A 113 6.27 4.28 -5.09
C ASN A 113 6.32 5.66 -4.41
N ASN A 114 6.28 5.68 -3.07
CA ASN A 114 6.21 6.91 -2.28
C ASN A 114 7.51 7.20 -1.50
N HIS A 115 8.67 6.77 -2.04
CA HIS A 115 10.01 7.16 -1.55
C HIS A 115 10.20 6.93 -0.03
N GLY A 116 9.60 5.87 0.53
CA GLY A 116 9.69 5.56 1.96
C GLY A 116 8.62 6.20 2.86
N LEU A 117 7.68 6.98 2.33
CA LEU A 117 6.55 7.52 3.12
C LEU A 117 5.54 6.44 3.57
N ASN A 118 5.78 5.19 3.19
CA ASN A 118 4.92 4.04 3.44
C ASN A 118 5.67 2.89 4.15
N LEU A 119 6.76 3.18 4.87
CA LEU A 119 7.56 2.16 5.57
C LEU A 119 6.72 1.29 6.50
N GLN A 120 5.71 1.85 7.17
CA GLN A 120 4.76 1.11 8.02
C GLN A 120 4.01 0.02 7.24
N ASN A 121 3.61 0.30 6.00
CA ASN A 121 2.92 -0.68 5.16
C ASN A 121 3.89 -1.75 4.67
N LEU A 122 5.13 -1.38 4.35
CA LEU A 122 6.17 -2.32 3.95
C LEU A 122 6.56 -3.25 5.10
N PHE A 123 6.71 -2.70 6.31
CA PHE A 123 6.97 -3.48 7.52
C PHE A 123 5.84 -4.48 7.77
N LEU A 124 4.59 -4.02 7.75
CA LEU A 124 3.42 -4.87 7.90
C LEU A 124 3.35 -5.95 6.81
N ALA A 125 3.55 -5.58 5.54
CA ALA A 125 3.55 -6.52 4.43
C ALA A 125 4.66 -7.57 4.60
N GLY A 126 5.84 -7.18 5.07
CA GLY A 126 6.93 -8.11 5.37
C GLY A 126 6.56 -9.13 6.45
N GLN A 127 5.88 -8.69 7.51
CA GLN A 127 5.35 -9.59 8.56
C GLN A 127 4.31 -10.56 7.97
N LEU A 128 3.33 -10.05 7.21
CA LEU A 128 2.26 -10.85 6.62
C LEU A 128 2.75 -11.80 5.52
N MET A 129 3.85 -11.49 4.83
CA MET A 129 4.49 -12.41 3.88
C MET A 129 5.13 -13.61 4.59
N GLN A 130 5.65 -13.42 5.81
CA GLN A 130 6.23 -14.48 6.61
C GLN A 130 5.16 -15.31 7.33
N ASP A 131 4.15 -14.63 7.87
CA ASP A 131 3.00 -15.22 8.54
C ASP A 131 1.71 -14.46 8.16
N PRO A 132 0.90 -15.01 7.22
CA PRO A 132 -0.37 -14.40 6.81
C PRO A 132 -1.40 -14.25 7.94
N THR A 133 -1.18 -14.91 9.08
CA THR A 133 -2.07 -14.85 10.25
C THR A 133 -1.59 -13.87 11.32
N ALA A 134 -0.49 -13.15 11.08
CA ALA A 134 0.08 -12.20 12.02
C ALA A 134 -0.94 -11.12 12.43
N ASP A 135 -0.92 -10.74 13.71
CA ASP A 135 -1.76 -9.66 14.22
C ASP A 135 -1.27 -8.31 13.69
N VAL A 136 -2.10 -7.70 12.84
CA VAL A 136 -1.83 -6.42 12.20
C VAL A 136 -1.65 -5.30 13.23
N SER A 137 -2.41 -5.30 14.32
CA SER A 137 -2.30 -4.29 15.37
C SER A 137 -0.97 -4.40 16.11
N GLN A 138 -0.52 -5.63 16.34
CA GLN A 138 0.78 -5.91 16.93
C GLN A 138 1.91 -5.52 15.97
N ALA A 139 1.83 -5.85 14.69
CA ALA A 139 2.85 -5.48 13.70
C ALA A 139 3.01 -3.95 13.59
N ILE A 140 1.91 -3.19 13.67
CA ILE A 140 1.96 -1.72 13.70
C ILE A 140 2.55 -1.22 15.03
N GLU A 141 2.25 -1.86 16.16
CA GLU A 141 2.90 -1.55 17.44
C GLU A 141 4.42 -1.70 17.38
N GLU A 142 4.87 -2.83 16.81
CA GLU A 142 6.28 -3.16 16.65
C GLU A 142 6.98 -2.15 15.73
N PHE A 143 6.34 -1.79 14.61
CA PHE A 143 6.85 -0.74 13.73
C PHE A 143 7.02 0.57 14.49
N ILE A 144 6.00 1.04 15.21
CA ILE A 144 6.06 2.32 15.92
C ILE A 144 7.13 2.28 17.03
N THR A 145 7.17 1.20 17.80
CA THR A 145 8.17 0.99 18.85
C THR A 145 9.58 1.04 18.28
N GLY A 146 9.82 0.34 17.17
CA GLY A 146 11.12 0.27 16.52
C GLY A 146 11.52 1.56 15.79
N ALA A 147 10.57 2.33 15.27
CA ALA A 147 10.83 3.55 14.52
C ALA A 147 10.89 4.82 15.38
N LEU A 148 10.10 4.89 16.45
CA LEU A 148 9.86 6.11 17.22
C LEU A 148 9.93 5.91 18.75
N GLY A 149 10.05 4.68 19.23
CA GLY A 149 10.07 4.35 20.66
C GLY A 149 8.70 4.02 21.24
N ALA A 150 8.69 3.19 22.29
CA ALA A 150 7.48 2.63 22.89
C ALA A 150 6.53 3.70 23.46
N GLU A 151 7.05 4.83 23.94
CA GLU A 151 6.24 5.94 24.44
C GLU A 151 5.32 6.56 23.38
N ASN A 152 5.65 6.38 22.10
CA ASN A 152 4.94 6.99 20.97
C ASN A 152 3.91 6.04 20.33
N VAL A 153 3.77 4.79 20.80
CA VAL A 153 2.84 3.78 20.25
C VAL A 153 1.42 4.30 20.17
N ASN A 154 0.83 4.71 21.30
CA ASN A 154 -0.56 5.14 21.34
C ASN A 154 -0.85 6.35 20.44
N PRO A 155 -0.11 7.48 20.55
CA PRO A 155 -0.41 8.65 19.71
C PRO A 155 -0.18 8.37 18.21
N VAL A 156 0.87 7.64 17.84
CA VAL A 156 1.18 7.38 16.42
C VAL A 156 0.23 6.36 15.82
N ARG A 157 -0.19 5.33 16.57
CA ARG A 157 -1.19 4.36 16.11
C ARG A 157 -2.47 5.07 15.71
N GLU A 158 -2.99 5.92 16.59
CA GLU A 158 -4.24 6.66 16.31
C GLU A 158 -4.10 7.57 15.08
N VAL A 159 -2.91 8.15 14.87
CA VAL A 159 -2.61 8.95 13.69
C VAL A 159 -2.61 8.10 12.42
N LEU A 160 -1.94 6.94 12.42
CA LEU A 160 -1.93 6.03 11.28
C LEU A 160 -3.34 5.52 10.93
N GLU A 161 -4.13 5.14 11.94
CA GLU A 161 -5.54 4.75 11.78
C GLU A 161 -6.37 5.89 11.20
N THR A 162 -6.10 7.12 11.61
CA THR A 162 -6.79 8.31 11.10
C THR A 162 -6.41 8.59 9.65
N ILE A 163 -5.12 8.45 9.28
CA ILE A 163 -4.66 8.56 7.90
C ILE A 163 -5.34 7.50 7.02
N GLU A 164 -5.42 6.25 7.50
CA GLU A 164 -6.09 5.17 6.78
C GLU A 164 -7.59 5.41 6.60
N ALA A 165 -8.27 5.98 7.61
CA ALA A 165 -9.71 6.19 7.58
C ALA A 165 -10.14 7.40 6.74
N VAL A 166 -9.43 8.52 6.85
CA VAL A 166 -9.86 9.81 6.28
C VAL A 166 -9.52 9.93 4.78
N ARG A 167 -8.74 8.99 4.22
CA ARG A 167 -8.30 8.91 2.80
C ARG A 167 -8.64 10.14 1.96
N PRO A 168 -7.79 11.18 1.95
CA PRO A 168 -8.17 12.50 1.45
C PRO A 168 -8.33 12.63 -0.08
N LEU A 169 -8.25 11.57 -0.90
CA LEU A 169 -7.93 11.77 -2.33
C LEU A 169 -8.88 11.16 -3.35
N TRP A 170 -9.99 10.52 -2.94
CA TRP A 170 -10.99 10.05 -3.90
C TRP A 170 -12.42 10.43 -3.47
N PRO A 171 -12.78 11.74 -3.45
CA PRO A 171 -14.17 12.16 -3.21
C PRO A 171 -15.14 11.47 -4.17
N GLU A 172 -14.73 11.28 -5.43
CA GLU A 172 -15.53 10.60 -6.46
C GLU A 172 -15.78 9.10 -6.19
N LYS A 173 -14.96 8.43 -5.36
CA LYS A 173 -15.12 6.99 -5.04
C LYS A 173 -15.66 6.72 -3.64
N TYR A 174 -15.41 7.61 -2.68
CA TYR A 174 -15.76 7.37 -1.27
C TYR A 174 -16.78 8.37 -0.70
N GLY A 175 -17.12 9.43 -1.44
CA GLY A 175 -18.07 10.46 -1.02
C GLY A 175 -17.51 11.45 0.00
N ASP A 176 -18.17 12.61 0.15
CA ASP A 176 -17.79 13.68 1.08
C ASP A 176 -17.98 13.30 2.57
N ASP A 177 -18.69 12.20 2.84
CA ASP A 177 -19.00 11.71 4.20
C ASP A 177 -17.79 11.08 4.92
N ALA A 178 -16.66 10.88 4.22
CA ALA A 178 -15.49 10.19 4.74
C ALA A 178 -14.55 11.08 5.59
N ILE A 179 -14.79 12.39 5.67
CA ILE A 179 -13.83 13.33 6.27
C ILE A 179 -14.31 13.80 7.66
N ASP A 180 -13.91 13.06 8.69
CA ASP A 180 -14.15 13.40 10.08
C ASP A 180 -13.18 14.49 10.57
N LEU A 181 -13.64 15.75 10.58
CA LEU A 181 -12.86 16.89 11.02
C LEU A 181 -12.40 16.79 12.48
N ASP A 182 -13.21 16.23 13.37
CA ASP A 182 -12.85 16.12 14.78
C ASP A 182 -11.75 15.06 14.97
N ARG A 183 -11.86 13.94 14.27
CA ARG A 183 -10.81 12.90 14.23
C ARG A 183 -9.49 13.44 13.66
N THR A 184 -9.53 14.18 12.55
CA THR A 184 -8.29 14.76 11.97
C THR A 184 -7.63 15.77 12.90
N ARG A 185 -8.41 16.64 13.57
CA ARG A 185 -7.89 17.58 14.58
C ARG A 185 -7.27 16.85 15.76
N ARG A 186 -7.92 15.81 16.26
CA ARG A 186 -7.40 14.97 17.35
C ARG A 186 -6.06 14.35 16.98
N ALA A 187 -5.95 13.74 15.80
CA ALA A 187 -4.70 13.18 15.29
C ALA A 187 -3.59 14.24 15.19
N HIS A 188 -3.92 15.45 14.70
CA HIS A 188 -2.94 16.54 14.64
C HIS A 188 -2.46 16.99 16.02
N GLU A 189 -3.35 17.09 17.01
CA GLU A 189 -2.97 17.41 18.40
C GLU A 189 -2.13 16.31 19.06
N LEU A 190 -2.37 15.03 18.73
CA LEU A 190 -1.54 13.92 19.20
C LEU A 190 -0.12 14.00 18.63
N MET A 191 0.03 14.32 17.35
CA MET A 191 1.35 14.45 16.74
C MET A 191 2.21 15.55 17.38
N LYS A 192 1.60 16.61 17.93
CA LYS A 192 2.33 17.64 18.68
C LYS A 192 2.97 17.12 19.98
N ARG A 193 2.53 15.97 20.48
CA ARG A 193 3.02 15.34 21.71
C ARG A 193 4.06 14.26 21.45
N VAL A 194 4.15 13.76 20.22
CA VAL A 194 5.16 12.77 19.80
C VAL A 194 6.52 13.42 19.90
N THR A 195 7.41 12.82 20.68
CA THR A 195 8.79 13.27 20.84
C THR A 195 9.70 12.06 20.71
N VAL A 196 10.68 12.15 19.81
CA VAL A 196 11.75 11.16 19.69
C VAL A 196 12.84 11.53 20.69
N ARG A 197 13.25 10.58 21.54
CA ARG A 197 14.33 10.82 22.51
C ARG A 197 15.65 11.15 21.82
N GLU A 198 16.42 12.04 22.44
CA GLU A 198 17.78 12.30 21.98
C GLU A 198 18.62 11.01 22.01
N GLY A 199 19.34 10.75 20.91
CA GLY A 199 20.14 9.54 20.76
C GLY A 199 19.33 8.25 20.57
N PHE A 200 18.02 8.33 20.29
CA PHE A 200 17.24 7.15 19.94
C PHE A 200 17.74 6.53 18.63
N GLU A 201 18.02 5.22 18.66
CA GLU A 201 18.41 4.43 17.50
C GLU A 201 17.24 3.54 17.06
N PRO A 202 16.81 3.60 15.79
CA PRO A 202 15.73 2.76 15.31
C PRO A 202 16.15 1.29 15.28
N SER A 203 15.20 0.39 15.54
CA SER A 203 15.46 -1.07 15.57
C SER A 203 15.66 -1.70 14.19
N PHE A 204 15.44 -0.93 13.13
CA PHE A 204 15.63 -1.35 11.74
C PHE A 204 16.12 -0.18 10.88
N PRO A 205 16.77 -0.46 9.74
CA PRO A 205 17.19 0.59 8.82
C PRO A 205 16.02 1.43 8.34
N MET A 206 16.13 2.74 8.45
CA MET A 206 15.15 3.69 7.96
C MET A 206 15.78 4.58 6.89
N VAL A 207 14.99 4.94 5.87
CA VAL A 207 15.42 5.91 4.85
C VAL A 207 15.29 7.36 5.33
N PHE A 208 14.60 7.57 6.46
CA PHE A 208 14.47 8.83 7.17
C PHE A 208 14.92 8.64 8.61
N SER A 209 15.44 9.68 9.25
CA SER A 209 15.60 9.66 10.70
C SER A 209 14.23 9.54 11.39
N PRO A 210 14.17 8.97 12.61
CA PRO A 210 12.96 8.97 13.43
C PRO A 210 12.30 10.36 13.57
N CYS A 211 13.10 11.41 13.71
CA CYS A 211 12.61 12.79 13.79
C CYS A 211 11.95 13.27 12.48
N GLU A 212 12.54 12.92 11.33
CA GLU A 212 11.95 13.25 10.02
C GLU A 212 10.64 12.49 9.80
N LEU A 213 10.55 11.21 10.18
CA LEU A 213 9.31 10.46 10.11
C LEU A 213 8.21 11.09 10.99
N ALA A 214 8.54 11.47 12.24
CA ALA A 214 7.61 12.15 13.13
C ALA A 214 7.15 13.51 12.59
N ALA A 215 8.08 14.28 12.01
CA ALA A 215 7.76 15.56 11.37
C ALA A 215 6.83 15.39 10.17
N GLU A 216 7.05 14.35 9.36
CA GLU A 216 6.22 14.03 8.21
C GLU A 216 4.80 13.61 8.63
N LEU A 217 4.67 12.74 9.64
CA LEU A 217 3.36 12.40 10.24
C LEU A 217 2.61 13.66 10.72
N ALA A 218 3.32 14.60 11.36
CA ALA A 218 2.74 15.86 11.79
C ALA A 218 2.32 16.75 10.60
N ALA A 219 3.09 16.77 9.52
CA ALA A 219 2.76 17.51 8.31
C ALA A 219 1.52 16.92 7.62
N GLN A 220 1.42 15.59 7.52
CA GLN A 220 0.28 14.90 6.91
C GLN A 220 -1.02 15.17 7.68
N THR A 221 -1.00 15.07 9.02
CA THR A 221 -2.19 15.42 9.83
C THR A 221 -2.61 16.87 9.66
N LYS A 222 -1.67 17.81 9.49
CA LYS A 222 -1.99 19.22 9.21
C LYS A 222 -2.68 19.40 7.86
N VAL A 223 -2.22 18.71 6.82
CA VAL A 223 -2.85 18.72 5.49
C VAL A 223 -4.27 18.13 5.58
N MET A 224 -4.45 17.03 6.30
CA MET A 224 -5.75 16.40 6.52
C MET A 224 -6.74 17.34 7.22
N VAL A 225 -6.31 18.06 8.27
CA VAL A 225 -7.15 19.07 8.92
C VAL A 225 -7.54 20.17 7.94
N SER A 226 -6.58 20.70 7.17
CA SER A 226 -6.86 21.76 6.19
C SER A 226 -7.86 21.32 5.12
N PHE A 227 -7.72 20.08 4.64
CA PHE A 227 -8.64 19.49 3.67
C PHE A 227 -10.04 19.24 4.27
N ALA A 228 -10.11 18.73 5.50
CA ALA A 228 -11.36 18.54 6.22
C ALA A 228 -12.11 19.85 6.46
N GLU A 229 -11.41 20.92 6.82
CA GLU A 229 -11.97 22.25 6.96
C GLU A 229 -12.49 22.81 5.63
N PHE A 230 -11.75 22.58 4.54
CA PHE A 230 -12.19 22.94 3.20
C PHE A 230 -13.47 22.22 2.80
N CYS A 231 -13.53 20.88 2.95
CA CYS A 231 -14.72 20.09 2.62
C CYS A 231 -15.93 20.52 3.46
N ALA A 232 -15.75 20.73 4.77
CA ALA A 232 -16.81 21.21 5.65
C ALA A 232 -17.32 22.61 5.27
N ALA A 233 -16.44 23.49 4.75
CA ALA A 233 -16.84 24.80 4.24
C ALA A 233 -17.55 24.71 2.88
N ALA A 234 -17.05 23.87 1.98
CA ALA A 234 -17.63 23.64 0.65
C ALA A 234 -19.05 23.05 0.75
N GLY A 235 -19.26 22.03 1.60
CA GLY A 235 -20.58 21.44 1.82
C GLY A 235 -21.62 22.44 2.33
N LYS A 236 -21.22 23.42 3.15
CA LYS A 236 -22.11 24.52 3.58
C LYS A 236 -22.51 25.45 2.43
N LEU A 237 -21.63 25.67 1.46
CA LEU A 237 -21.93 26.48 0.27
C LEU A 237 -22.89 25.76 -0.69
N GLU A 238 -22.77 24.45 -0.84
CA GLU A 238 -23.67 23.66 -1.68
C GLU A 238 -25.10 23.59 -1.12
N GLN A 239 -25.22 23.57 0.20
CA GLN A 239 -26.50 23.60 0.91
C GLN A 239 -27.10 25.01 1.01
N ALA A 240 -26.33 26.06 0.70
CA ALA A 240 -26.85 27.42 0.68
C ALA A 240 -27.91 27.54 -0.44
N PRO A 241 -29.06 28.19 -0.18
CA PRO A 241 -30.09 28.34 -1.19
C PRO A 241 -29.47 29.00 -2.42
N LYS A 242 -29.56 28.31 -3.57
CA LYS A 242 -29.18 28.88 -4.87
C LYS A 242 -30.09 30.08 -5.11
N ASN A 243 -29.64 31.27 -4.72
CA ASN A 243 -30.26 32.52 -5.11
C ASN A 243 -30.12 32.63 -6.63
N ARG A 244 -31.12 32.09 -7.33
CA ARG A 244 -31.32 32.28 -8.77
C ARG A 244 -31.53 33.78 -8.97
N ARG A 245 -30.50 34.45 -9.53
CA ARG A 245 -30.68 35.72 -10.21
C ARG A 245 -31.31 35.48 -11.57
#